data_AF-A0A256GD21-F1
#
_entry.id   AF-A0A256GD21-F1
#
_cell.length_a   1.000
_cell.length_b   1.000
_cell.length_c   1.000
_cell.angle_alpha   90.00
_cell.angle_beta   90.00
_cell.angle_gamma   90.00
#
_symmetry.space_group_name_H-M   'P 1'
#
loop_
_entity.id
_entity.type
_entity.pdbx_description
1 polymer ?
#
loop_
_entity_poly.entity_id
_entity_poly.type
_entity_poly.pdbx_seq_one_letter_code
_entity_poly.pdbx_strand_id
1 'polypeptide(L)'
;MDRQVSKAVLGQTTTTDAVGGGHAVAREHRLVQEDIERADAMMITATIIRQLIPNLIAMNFGPQDHYPIVRIGRPDEVMLKEFAEAFDKFAKHGLTVGASYIRERLGAPAPVEGEEVIGGRQPSMMDRLFESDGRAPELNSVRKMLHAREKQSPTEDIVGKLTDRLQDDAAGALAGLTEDIRTVLMSAETIADAADQLARMKLSPDELSQAMARGMALAHLAGQAALIDDIAGRK
;
A
#
# COMPACT_ATOMS: atom_id res chain seq x y z
N MET A 1 27.07 45.93 -0.65
CA MET A 1 26.79 46.24 -2.07
C MET A 1 25.84 45.22 -2.67
N ASP A 2 26.10 43.91 -2.52
CA ASP A 2 25.24 42.83 -3.07
C ASP A 2 23.74 42.98 -2.78
N ARG A 3 23.39 43.32 -1.54
CA ARG A 3 21.97 43.52 -1.15
C ARG A 3 21.26 44.65 -1.89
N GLN A 4 21.98 45.72 -2.25
CA GLN A 4 21.39 46.84 -2.99
C GLN A 4 21.24 46.49 -4.47
N VAL A 5 22.15 45.70 -5.03
CA VAL A 5 22.06 45.17 -6.40
C VAL A 5 20.86 44.22 -6.51
N SER A 6 20.67 43.30 -5.57
CA SER A 6 19.50 42.41 -5.55
C SER A 6 18.18 43.19 -5.47
N LYS A 7 18.13 44.31 -4.75
CA LYS A 7 16.94 45.19 -4.68
C LYS A 7 16.69 45.91 -6.00
N ALA A 8 17.74 46.34 -6.70
CA ALA A 8 17.61 46.98 -8.00
C ALA A 8 17.14 46.01 -9.10
N VAL A 9 17.58 44.75 -9.04
CA VAL A 9 17.25 43.72 -10.04
C VAL A 9 15.90 43.05 -9.76
N LEU A 10 15.60 42.67 -8.51
CA LEU A 10 14.32 42.05 -8.16
C LEU A 10 13.20 43.05 -7.82
N GLY A 11 13.53 44.31 -7.53
CA GLY A 11 12.56 45.34 -7.15
C GLY A 11 11.94 45.19 -5.75
N GLN A 12 12.31 44.18 -4.96
CA GLN A 12 11.74 43.91 -3.63
C GLN A 12 12.80 43.89 -2.52
N THR A 13 12.44 44.40 -1.32
CA THR A 13 13.38 44.61 -0.21
C THR A 13 13.43 43.47 0.80
N THR A 14 12.39 42.64 0.87
CA THR A 14 12.17 41.79 2.04
C THR A 14 12.94 40.45 2.01
N THR A 15 13.24 39.84 0.85
CA THR A 15 14.16 38.68 0.78
C THR A 15 15.57 38.99 1.24
N THR A 16 15.98 40.24 1.04
CA THR A 16 17.38 40.65 1.16
C THR A 16 17.69 41.16 2.57
N ASP A 17 16.66 41.63 3.28
CA ASP A 17 16.73 42.15 4.66
C ASP A 17 16.18 41.15 5.71
N ALA A 18 15.71 39.96 5.32
CA ALA A 18 15.12 38.97 6.23
C ALA A 18 16.17 38.32 7.16
N VAL A 19 16.53 39.02 8.23
CA VAL A 19 17.13 38.44 9.45
C VAL A 19 15.98 37.94 10.32
N GLY A 20 15.36 36.84 9.91
CA GLY A 20 14.29 36.17 10.67
C GLY A 20 12.91 36.84 10.57
N GLY A 21 11.99 36.24 9.80
CA GLY A 21 10.58 36.61 9.83
C GLY A 21 9.76 36.07 8.65
N GLY A 22 8.90 35.09 8.92
CA GLY A 22 7.71 34.77 8.12
C GLY A 22 7.90 33.85 6.90
N HIS A 23 7.58 32.55 7.06
CA HIS A 23 7.46 31.59 5.94
C HIS A 23 6.49 32.01 4.81
N ALA A 24 5.57 32.94 5.09
CA ALA A 24 4.66 33.49 4.09
C ALA A 24 5.36 34.49 3.15
N VAL A 25 6.18 35.38 3.72
CA VAL A 25 6.92 36.42 3.00
C VAL A 25 7.93 35.79 2.04
N ALA A 26 8.66 34.76 2.49
CA ALA A 26 9.59 34.03 1.64
C ALA A 26 8.94 33.32 0.44
N ARG A 27 7.64 33.00 0.51
CA ARG A 27 6.90 32.31 -0.56
C ARG A 27 6.50 33.28 -1.68
N GLU A 28 5.97 34.45 -1.34
CA GLU A 28 5.62 35.50 -2.31
C GLU A 28 6.83 35.94 -3.14
N HIS A 29 8.01 35.95 -2.51
CA HIS A 29 9.24 36.35 -3.18
C HIS A 29 9.78 35.39 -4.22
N ARG A 30 9.50 34.08 -4.06
CA ARG A 30 9.89 33.08 -5.07
C ARG A 30 9.09 33.27 -6.34
N LEU A 31 7.82 33.68 -6.25
CA LEU A 31 6.97 33.94 -7.41
C LEU A 31 7.55 35.02 -8.33
N VAL A 32 8.07 36.12 -7.77
CA VAL A 32 8.69 37.20 -8.57
C VAL A 32 9.98 36.72 -9.26
N GLN A 33 10.79 35.92 -8.57
CA GLN A 33 11.99 35.33 -9.17
C GLN A 33 11.64 34.36 -10.30
N GLU A 34 10.63 33.53 -10.09
CA GLU A 34 10.11 32.59 -11.10
C GLU A 34 9.53 33.32 -12.32
N ASP A 35 8.86 34.45 -12.13
CA ASP A 35 8.33 35.26 -13.24
C ASP A 35 9.44 35.90 -14.06
N ILE A 36 10.49 36.41 -13.41
CA ILE A 36 11.69 36.94 -14.10
C ILE A 36 12.41 35.80 -14.83
N GLU A 37 12.64 34.67 -14.18
CA GLU A 37 13.26 33.48 -14.78
C GLU A 37 12.48 33.01 -16.02
N ARG A 38 11.15 32.96 -15.94
CA ARG A 38 10.27 32.58 -17.05
C ARG A 38 10.36 33.58 -18.20
N ALA A 39 10.33 34.88 -17.90
CA ALA A 39 10.46 35.92 -18.91
C ALA A 39 11.82 35.85 -19.64
N ASP A 40 12.91 35.69 -18.89
CA ASP A 40 14.26 35.56 -19.44
C ASP A 40 14.38 34.31 -20.31
N ALA A 41 13.87 33.17 -19.84
CA ALA A 41 13.89 31.92 -20.59
C ALA A 41 13.08 32.01 -21.90
N MET A 42 11.94 32.73 -21.89
CA MET A 42 11.16 33.01 -23.10
C MET A 42 11.93 33.89 -24.08
N MET A 43 12.62 34.94 -23.61
CA MET A 43 13.43 35.83 -24.46
C MET A 43 14.61 35.10 -25.09
N ILE A 44 15.33 34.27 -24.32
CA ILE A 44 16.44 33.46 -24.83
C ILE A 44 15.93 32.44 -25.85
N THR A 45 14.83 31.75 -25.53
CA THR A 45 14.19 30.80 -26.44
C THR A 45 13.82 31.46 -27.78
N ALA A 46 13.16 32.61 -27.75
CA ALA A 46 12.78 33.34 -28.95
C ALA A 46 14.01 33.78 -29.77
N THR A 47 15.08 34.19 -29.10
CA THR A 47 16.34 34.59 -29.74
C THR A 47 17.00 33.40 -30.45
N ILE A 48 17.10 32.25 -29.78
CA ILE A 48 17.67 31.03 -30.36
C ILE A 48 16.86 30.55 -31.57
N ILE A 49 15.53 30.49 -31.45
CA ILE A 49 14.64 30.04 -32.53
C ILE A 49 14.73 30.98 -33.74
N ARG A 50 14.82 32.29 -33.53
CA ARG A 50 14.82 33.26 -34.64
C ARG A 50 16.21 33.43 -35.27
N GLN A 51 17.27 33.38 -34.48
CA GLN A 51 18.61 33.80 -34.92
C GLN A 51 19.59 32.65 -35.08
N LEU A 52 19.50 31.61 -34.25
CA LEU A 52 20.49 30.53 -34.25
C LEU A 52 20.03 29.33 -35.05
N ILE A 53 18.83 28.82 -34.77
CA ILE A 53 18.32 27.57 -35.37
C ILE A 53 18.25 27.64 -36.90
N PRO A 54 17.67 28.69 -37.53
CA PRO A 54 17.53 28.71 -38.98
C PRO A 54 18.87 28.76 -39.68
N ASN A 55 19.81 29.55 -39.16
CA ASN A 55 21.15 29.67 -39.71
C ASN A 55 21.94 28.37 -39.56
N LEU A 56 21.90 27.75 -38.38
CA LEU A 56 22.62 26.50 -38.12
C LEU A 56 22.10 25.36 -39.01
N ILE A 57 20.78 25.24 -39.18
CA ILE A 57 20.19 24.22 -40.05
C ILE A 57 20.44 24.53 -41.52
N ALA A 58 20.27 25.78 -41.96
CA ALA A 58 20.52 26.17 -43.34
C ALA A 58 21.97 25.88 -43.77
N MET A 59 22.95 26.08 -42.88
CA MET A 59 24.36 25.78 -43.15
C MET A 59 24.66 24.27 -43.26
N ASN A 60 23.94 23.42 -42.52
CA ASN A 60 24.22 21.97 -42.48
C ASN A 60 23.36 21.15 -43.45
N PHE A 61 22.10 21.55 -43.65
CA PHE A 61 21.08 20.77 -44.37
C PHE A 61 20.37 21.57 -45.47
N GLY A 62 20.74 22.84 -45.67
CA GLY A 62 20.03 23.75 -46.56
C GLY A 62 18.73 24.29 -45.96
N PRO A 63 18.10 25.29 -46.61
CA PRO A 63 16.85 25.88 -46.15
C PRO A 63 15.74 24.83 -46.01
N GLN A 64 15.03 24.88 -44.88
CA GLN A 64 13.89 23.99 -44.57
C GLN A 64 12.60 24.81 -44.49
N ASP A 65 11.46 24.18 -44.79
CA ASP A 65 10.13 24.77 -44.58
C ASP A 65 9.73 24.79 -43.10
N HIS A 66 10.27 23.84 -42.32
CA HIS A 66 9.98 23.69 -40.89
C HIS A 66 11.30 23.57 -40.11
N TYR A 67 11.47 24.42 -39.11
CA TYR A 67 12.61 24.40 -38.20
C TYR A 67 12.20 23.85 -36.83
N PRO A 68 13.11 23.17 -36.11
CA PRO A 68 12.83 22.65 -34.79
C PRO A 68 12.62 23.78 -33.78
N ILE A 69 11.76 23.52 -32.81
CA ILE A 69 11.43 24.46 -31.74
C ILE A 69 12.13 23.99 -30.47
N VAL A 70 13.01 24.83 -29.93
CA VAL A 70 13.64 24.62 -28.62
C VAL A 70 12.83 25.37 -27.58
N ARG A 71 12.64 24.80 -26.39
CA ARG A 71 12.03 25.50 -25.25
C ARG A 71 12.98 25.44 -24.07
N ILE A 72 13.42 26.60 -23.62
CA ILE A 72 14.23 26.74 -22.41
C ILE A 72 13.30 27.26 -21.32
N GLY A 73 13.36 26.64 -20.15
CA GLY A 73 12.59 27.03 -18.98
C GLY A 73 12.51 25.89 -17.98
N ARG A 74 12.21 26.23 -16.73
CA ARG A 74 11.88 25.24 -15.71
C ARG A 74 10.49 24.66 -16.03
N PRO A 75 10.32 23.33 -16.06
CA PRO A 75 8.98 22.75 -16.11
C PRO A 75 8.22 23.20 -14.85
N ASP A 76 6.95 23.57 -14.99
CA ASP A 76 6.15 23.95 -13.82
C ASP A 76 6.17 22.76 -12.84
N GLU A 77 6.77 22.96 -11.67
CA GLU A 77 6.79 21.96 -10.61
C GLU A 77 5.37 21.80 -10.11
N VAL A 78 4.70 20.81 -10.67
CA VAL A 78 3.45 20.34 -10.12
C VAL A 78 3.79 19.69 -8.81
N MET A 79 3.27 20.25 -7.72
CA MET A 79 3.29 19.59 -6.43
C MET A 79 2.62 18.23 -6.61
N LEU A 80 3.43 17.18 -6.77
CA LEU A 80 2.98 15.84 -7.15
C LEU A 80 1.88 15.33 -6.21
N LYS A 81 1.99 15.75 -4.94
CA LYS A 81 1.00 15.52 -3.88
C LYS A 81 -0.33 16.21 -4.17
N GLU A 82 -0.34 17.50 -4.46
CA GLU A 82 -1.58 18.25 -4.75
C GLU A 82 -2.26 17.72 -6.01
N PHE A 83 -1.47 17.36 -7.03
CA PHE A 83 -1.99 16.72 -8.23
C PHE A 83 -2.57 15.33 -7.95
N ALA A 84 -1.87 14.48 -7.18
CA ALA A 84 -2.36 13.16 -6.81
C ALA A 84 -3.65 13.24 -5.97
N GLU A 85 -3.72 14.17 -5.02
CA GLU A 85 -4.91 14.39 -4.18
C GLU A 85 -6.08 14.94 -4.99
N ALA A 86 -5.84 15.90 -5.89
CA ALA A 86 -6.87 16.42 -6.79
C ALA A 86 -7.37 15.32 -7.74
N PHE A 87 -6.45 14.58 -8.34
CA PHE A 87 -6.78 13.48 -9.25
C PHE A 87 -7.57 12.37 -8.54
N ASP A 88 -7.20 11.98 -7.32
CA ASP A 88 -7.96 10.99 -6.53
C ASP A 88 -9.40 11.45 -6.26
N LYS A 89 -9.60 12.74 -5.94
CA LYS A 89 -10.94 13.31 -5.77
C LYS A 89 -11.74 13.26 -7.08
N PHE A 90 -11.15 13.74 -8.18
CA PHE A 90 -11.86 13.80 -9.46
C PHE A 90 -12.09 12.42 -10.09
N ALA A 91 -11.16 11.48 -9.94
CA ALA A 91 -11.29 10.11 -10.43
C ALA A 91 -12.46 9.39 -9.75
N LYS A 92 -12.65 9.59 -8.44
CA LYS A 92 -13.83 9.08 -7.70
C LYS A 92 -15.15 9.67 -8.20
N HIS A 93 -15.12 10.86 -8.80
CA HIS A 93 -16.27 11.52 -9.40
C HIS A 93 -16.42 11.27 -10.91
N GLY A 94 -15.62 10.35 -11.48
CA GLY A 94 -15.77 9.91 -12.87
C GLY A 94 -14.91 10.67 -13.88
N LEU A 95 -13.96 11.50 -13.46
CA LEU A 95 -12.97 12.06 -14.37
C LEU A 95 -12.10 10.92 -14.92
N THR A 96 -12.12 10.75 -16.24
CA THR A 96 -11.26 9.79 -16.94
C THR A 96 -10.17 10.55 -17.69
N VAL A 97 -8.94 10.08 -17.56
CA VAL A 97 -7.77 10.71 -18.19
C VAL A 97 -6.89 9.62 -18.76
N GLY A 98 -6.29 9.87 -19.93
CA GLY A 98 -5.37 8.93 -20.56
C GLY A 98 -4.17 8.61 -19.66
N ALA A 99 -3.75 7.35 -19.65
CA ALA A 99 -2.60 6.91 -18.86
C ALA A 99 -1.29 7.61 -19.28
N SER A 100 -1.16 7.97 -20.56
CA SER A 100 -0.02 8.73 -21.09
C SER A 100 0.10 10.11 -20.45
N TYR A 101 -1.02 10.82 -20.27
CA TYR A 101 -1.05 12.14 -19.64
C TYR A 101 -0.60 12.07 -18.17
N ILE A 102 -1.05 11.05 -17.43
CA ILE A 102 -0.64 10.86 -16.03
C ILE A 102 0.86 10.53 -15.96
N ARG A 103 1.34 9.65 -16.84
CA ARG A 103 2.76 9.26 -16.92
C ARG A 103 3.68 10.45 -17.22
N GLU A 104 3.32 11.25 -18.22
CA GLU A 104 4.03 12.48 -18.57
C GLU A 104 4.03 13.47 -17.41
N ARG A 105 2.89 13.66 -16.74
CA ARG A 105 2.76 14.56 -15.59
C ARG A 105 3.56 14.10 -14.38
N LEU A 106 3.69 12.79 -14.18
CA LEU A 106 4.50 12.18 -13.12
C LEU A 106 5.99 12.09 -13.48
N GLY A 107 6.39 12.40 -14.72
CA GLY A 107 7.75 12.20 -15.21
C GLY A 107 8.18 10.72 -15.26
N ALA A 108 7.21 9.80 -15.24
CA ALA A 108 7.44 8.36 -15.23
C ALA A 108 7.11 7.78 -16.61
N PRO A 109 8.12 7.41 -17.43
CA PRO A 109 7.88 6.85 -18.76
C PRO A 109 7.12 5.52 -18.67
N ALA A 110 6.52 5.12 -19.79
CA ALA A 110 5.92 3.80 -19.91
C ALA A 110 7.01 2.72 -19.77
N PRO A 111 6.77 1.65 -18.99
CA PRO A 111 7.72 0.56 -18.90
C PRO A 111 7.86 -0.13 -20.26
N VAL A 112 9.09 -0.51 -20.60
CA VAL A 112 9.43 -1.27 -21.81
C VAL A 112 9.15 -2.75 -21.57
N GLU A 113 8.89 -3.51 -22.64
CA GLU A 113 8.68 -4.95 -22.55
C GLU A 113 9.91 -5.64 -21.94
N GLY A 114 9.71 -6.36 -20.82
CA GLY A 114 10.78 -7.03 -20.07
C GLY A 114 11.49 -6.16 -19.03
N GLU A 115 11.08 -4.91 -18.83
CA GLU A 115 11.62 -4.05 -17.77
C GLU A 115 11.10 -4.48 -16.39
N GLU A 116 11.98 -4.48 -15.39
CA GLU A 116 11.61 -4.81 -14.02
C GLU A 116 10.75 -3.68 -13.44
N VAL A 117 9.44 -3.93 -13.31
CA VAL A 117 8.46 -2.96 -12.81
C VAL A 117 8.22 -3.13 -11.31
N ILE A 118 8.18 -2.02 -10.58
CA ILE A 118 7.88 -1.99 -9.14
C ILE A 118 6.48 -1.40 -8.93
N GLY A 119 5.61 -2.14 -8.24
CA GLY A 119 4.24 -1.70 -7.90
C GLY A 119 3.15 -2.29 -8.80
N GLY A 120 2.03 -1.59 -8.92
CA GLY A 120 0.81 -2.07 -9.58
C GLY A 120 -0.26 -2.53 -8.60
N ARG A 121 -1.53 -2.31 -8.95
CA ARG A 121 -2.66 -2.79 -8.15
C ARG A 121 -2.71 -4.31 -8.28
N GLN A 122 -2.50 -5.04 -7.19
CA GLN A 122 -2.83 -6.46 -7.17
C GLN A 122 -4.31 -6.62 -7.51
N PRO A 123 -4.67 -7.51 -8.44
CA PRO A 123 -6.06 -7.71 -8.83
C PRO A 123 -6.85 -8.06 -7.58
N SER A 124 -7.85 -7.22 -7.29
CA SER A 124 -8.70 -7.45 -6.12
C SER A 124 -9.47 -8.76 -6.31
N MET A 125 -9.94 -9.36 -5.22
CA MET A 125 -10.72 -10.60 -5.34
C MET A 125 -11.98 -10.38 -6.17
N MET A 126 -12.53 -9.14 -6.20
CA MET A 126 -13.57 -8.75 -7.14
C MET A 126 -13.08 -8.79 -8.59
N ASP A 127 -11.93 -8.21 -8.93
CA ASP A 127 -11.41 -8.24 -10.31
C ASP A 127 -11.26 -9.69 -10.81
N ARG A 128 -10.81 -10.61 -9.95
CA ARG A 128 -10.72 -12.05 -10.24
C ARG A 128 -12.07 -12.77 -10.38
N LEU A 129 -13.12 -12.26 -9.73
CA LEU A 129 -14.49 -12.78 -9.84
C LEU A 129 -15.18 -12.33 -11.15
N PHE A 130 -14.75 -11.21 -11.74
CA PHE A 130 -15.31 -10.67 -12.98
C PHE A 130 -14.43 -10.96 -14.22
N GLU A 131 -13.18 -11.38 -14.05
CA GLU A 131 -12.29 -11.80 -15.15
C GLU A 131 -12.59 -13.22 -15.68
N SER A 132 -13.37 -14.04 -14.95
CA SER A 132 -13.86 -15.31 -15.50
C SER A 132 -15.04 -15.06 -16.43
N ASP A 133 -14.70 -14.87 -17.70
CA ASP A 133 -15.55 -15.20 -18.85
C ASP A 133 -16.75 -14.28 -19.10
N GLY A 134 -16.49 -13.00 -19.42
CA GLY A 134 -17.31 -12.15 -20.32
C GLY A 134 -18.82 -12.00 -20.08
N ARG A 135 -19.36 -12.55 -18.99
CA ARG A 135 -20.78 -12.54 -18.63
C ARG A 135 -20.94 -11.77 -17.35
N ALA A 136 -21.74 -10.71 -17.42
CA ALA A 136 -22.20 -9.98 -16.25
C ALA A 136 -22.78 -10.99 -15.25
N PRO A 137 -22.30 -11.04 -13.99
CA PRO A 137 -22.80 -12.00 -13.03
C PRO A 137 -24.25 -11.69 -12.72
N GLU A 138 -25.09 -12.72 -12.76
CA GLU A 138 -26.49 -12.60 -12.38
C GLU A 138 -26.60 -12.04 -10.96
N LEU A 139 -27.51 -11.09 -10.74
CA LEU A 139 -27.77 -10.45 -9.43
C LEU A 139 -27.94 -11.47 -8.29
N ASN A 140 -28.35 -12.69 -8.60
CA ASN A 140 -28.46 -13.80 -7.66
C ASN A 140 -27.11 -14.28 -7.12
N SER A 141 -26.02 -14.30 -7.90
CA SER A 141 -24.70 -14.70 -7.41
C SER A 141 -24.10 -13.64 -6.50
N VAL A 142 -24.26 -12.36 -6.86
CA VAL A 142 -23.86 -11.20 -6.05
C VAL A 142 -24.62 -11.20 -4.72
N ARG A 143 -25.93 -11.44 -4.73
CA ARG A 143 -26.76 -11.54 -3.52
C ARG A 143 -26.36 -12.73 -2.64
N LYS A 144 -26.03 -13.89 -3.23
CA LYS A 144 -25.56 -15.06 -2.49
C LYS A 144 -24.21 -14.81 -1.82
N MET A 145 -23.31 -14.06 -2.47
CA MET A 145 -22.01 -13.67 -1.91
C MET A 145 -22.13 -12.59 -0.83
N LEU A 146 -23.04 -11.62 -0.98
CA LEU A 146 -23.35 -10.64 0.06
C LEU A 146 -23.92 -11.30 1.33
N HIS A 147 -24.82 -12.27 1.17
CA HIS A 147 -25.33 -13.04 2.31
C HIS A 147 -24.28 -13.99 2.93
N ALA A 148 -23.27 -14.42 2.17
CA ALA A 148 -22.13 -15.14 2.72
C ALA A 148 -21.19 -14.21 3.52
N ARG A 149 -21.05 -12.95 3.10
CA ARG A 149 -20.18 -11.94 3.73
C ARG A 149 -20.83 -11.26 4.93
N GLU A 150 -22.15 -11.10 4.96
CA GLU A 150 -22.90 -10.57 6.10
C GLU A 150 -22.86 -11.51 7.32
N LYS A 151 -22.58 -12.81 7.08
CA LYS A 151 -22.29 -13.80 8.13
C LYS A 151 -20.82 -13.88 8.56
N GLN A 152 -19.95 -13.05 8.01
CA GLN A 152 -18.52 -13.05 8.33
C GLN A 152 -18.11 -11.65 8.77
N SER A 153 -18.30 -11.34 10.06
CA SER A 153 -17.57 -10.24 10.67
C SER A 153 -16.06 -10.53 10.57
N PRO A 154 -15.19 -9.53 10.26
CA PRO A 154 -13.73 -9.74 10.20
C PRO A 154 -13.14 -10.36 11.48
N THR A 155 -13.76 -10.08 12.63
CA THR A 155 -13.41 -10.66 13.92
C THR A 155 -13.79 -12.14 14.03
N GLU A 156 -14.90 -12.58 13.43
CA GLU A 156 -15.33 -14.00 13.42
C GLU A 156 -14.41 -14.86 12.55
N ASP A 157 -13.89 -14.31 11.44
CA ASP A 157 -12.90 -15.01 10.59
C ASP A 157 -11.56 -15.20 11.32
N ILE A 158 -11.14 -14.23 12.14
CA ILE A 158 -9.90 -14.36 12.93
C ILE A 158 -10.08 -15.37 14.08
N VAL A 159 -11.19 -15.29 14.81
CA VAL A 159 -11.53 -16.25 15.87
C VAL A 159 -11.61 -17.67 15.31
N GLY A 160 -12.31 -17.87 14.18
CA GLY A 160 -12.40 -19.17 13.52
C GLY A 160 -11.03 -19.75 13.14
N LYS A 161 -10.14 -18.93 12.55
CA LYS A 161 -8.77 -19.36 12.22
C LYS A 161 -7.91 -19.72 13.44
N LEU A 162 -8.16 -19.10 14.59
CA LEU A 162 -7.48 -19.45 15.84
C LEU A 162 -8.02 -20.75 16.43
N THR A 163 -9.34 -20.95 16.37
CA THR A 163 -9.99 -22.20 16.79
C THR A 163 -9.54 -23.38 15.93
N ASP A 164 -9.46 -23.22 14.61
CA ASP A 164 -8.99 -24.28 13.69
C ASP A 164 -7.54 -24.70 14.03
N ARG A 165 -6.65 -23.73 14.27
CA ARG A 165 -5.25 -24.03 14.67
C ARG A 165 -5.18 -24.76 16.01
N LEU A 166 -5.97 -24.35 17.00
CA LEU A 166 -6.01 -25.02 18.29
C LEU A 166 -6.53 -26.46 18.17
N GLN A 167 -7.49 -26.71 17.27
CA GLN A 167 -7.96 -28.06 16.99
C GLN A 167 -6.86 -28.93 16.37
N ASP A 168 -6.12 -28.40 15.40
CA ASP A 168 -4.98 -29.11 14.79
C ASP A 168 -3.88 -29.41 15.82
N ASP A 169 -3.53 -28.44 16.67
CA ASP A 169 -2.53 -28.60 17.73
C ASP A 169 -2.97 -29.62 18.80
N ALA A 170 -4.25 -29.60 19.19
CA ALA A 170 -4.82 -30.58 20.12
C ALA A 170 -4.86 -31.98 19.51
N ALA A 171 -5.23 -32.11 18.24
CA ALA A 171 -5.20 -33.37 17.52
C ALA A 171 -3.77 -33.93 17.43
N GLY A 172 -2.77 -33.07 17.19
CA GLY A 172 -1.35 -33.41 17.21
C GLY A 172 -0.85 -33.85 18.58
N ALA A 173 -1.26 -33.18 19.66
CA ALA A 173 -0.90 -33.57 21.03
C ALA A 173 -1.52 -34.92 21.45
N LEU A 174 -2.70 -35.25 20.92
CA LEU A 174 -3.34 -36.55 21.10
C LEU A 174 -2.83 -37.63 20.12
N ALA A 175 -2.09 -37.25 19.09
CA ALA A 175 -1.58 -38.18 18.10
C ALA A 175 -0.52 -39.11 18.71
N GLY A 176 -0.70 -40.42 18.51
CA GLY A 176 0.20 -41.44 19.05
C GLY A 176 0.05 -41.70 20.56
N LEU A 177 -1.05 -41.26 21.19
CA LEU A 177 -1.52 -41.84 22.45
C LEU A 177 -2.38 -43.07 22.14
N THR A 178 -2.35 -44.07 23.03
CA THR A 178 -3.30 -45.17 22.97
C THR A 178 -4.71 -44.67 23.29
N GLU A 179 -5.74 -45.32 22.75
CA GLU A 179 -7.14 -44.89 22.93
C GLU A 179 -7.57 -44.86 24.40
N ASP A 180 -7.00 -45.74 25.22
CA ASP A 180 -7.28 -45.75 26.67
C ASP A 180 -6.74 -44.50 27.36
N ILE A 181 -5.51 -44.07 27.03
CA ILE A 181 -4.89 -42.85 27.58
C ILE A 181 -5.61 -41.60 27.08
N ARG A 182 -5.98 -41.57 25.78
CA ARG A 182 -6.81 -40.50 25.18
C ARG A 182 -8.11 -40.34 25.95
N THR A 183 -8.79 -41.45 26.24
CA THR A 183 -10.08 -41.43 26.94
C THR A 183 -9.95 -40.83 28.33
N VAL A 184 -8.96 -41.27 29.11
CA VAL A 184 -8.70 -40.75 30.46
C VAL A 184 -8.40 -39.25 30.44
N LEU A 185 -7.57 -38.78 29.51
CA LEU A 185 -7.23 -37.36 29.40
C LEU A 185 -8.42 -36.49 28.98
N MET A 186 -9.32 -37.01 28.14
CA MET A 186 -10.51 -36.27 27.67
C MET A 186 -11.66 -36.30 28.68
N SER A 187 -11.73 -37.31 29.56
CA SER A 187 -12.77 -37.42 30.59
C SER A 187 -12.41 -36.75 31.91
N ALA A 188 -11.14 -36.41 32.15
CA ALA A 188 -10.69 -35.85 33.41
C ALA A 188 -11.03 -34.36 33.55
N GLU A 189 -11.64 -33.98 34.67
CA GLU A 189 -11.97 -32.58 34.97
C GLU A 189 -10.79 -31.83 35.61
N THR A 190 -9.83 -32.55 36.19
CA THR A 190 -8.64 -31.97 36.81
C THR A 190 -7.37 -32.75 36.46
N ILE A 191 -6.23 -32.05 36.47
CA ILE A 191 -4.91 -32.66 36.22
C ILE A 191 -4.60 -33.74 37.27
N ALA A 192 -5.04 -33.53 38.52
CA ALA A 192 -4.86 -34.49 39.59
C ALA A 192 -5.65 -35.79 39.33
N ASP A 193 -6.90 -35.68 38.89
CA ASP A 193 -7.73 -36.84 38.54
C ASP A 193 -7.18 -37.60 37.32
N ALA A 194 -6.72 -36.88 36.29
CA ALA A 194 -6.02 -37.49 35.15
C ALA A 194 -4.77 -38.27 35.60
N ALA A 195 -3.95 -37.69 36.48
CA ALA A 195 -2.75 -38.32 37.00
C ALA A 195 -3.06 -39.61 37.80
N ASP A 196 -4.09 -39.56 38.65
CA ASP A 196 -4.51 -40.71 39.46
C ASP A 196 -5.07 -41.85 38.60
N GLN A 197 -5.85 -41.54 37.56
CA GLN A 197 -6.38 -42.54 36.63
C GLN A 197 -5.28 -43.16 35.77
N LEU A 198 -4.34 -42.36 35.25
CA LEU A 198 -3.18 -42.87 34.50
C LEU A 198 -2.28 -43.75 35.36
N ALA A 199 -2.10 -43.41 36.65
CA ALA A 199 -1.31 -44.22 37.59
C ALA A 199 -1.92 -45.62 37.83
N ARG A 200 -3.25 -45.74 37.75
CA ARG A 200 -3.95 -47.04 37.91
C ARG A 200 -3.78 -47.96 36.69
N MET A 201 -3.43 -47.43 35.53
CA MET A 201 -3.27 -48.20 34.29
C MET A 201 -1.97 -49.02 34.21
N LYS A 202 -1.08 -48.93 35.21
CA LYS A 202 0.20 -49.65 35.27
C LYS A 202 1.08 -49.46 34.02
N LEU A 203 1.12 -48.23 33.50
CA LEU A 203 1.98 -47.84 32.38
C LEU A 203 3.47 -47.94 32.76
N SER A 204 4.35 -48.09 31.76
CA SER A 204 5.78 -47.92 32.00
C SER A 204 6.11 -46.47 32.41
N PRO A 205 7.23 -46.22 33.11
CA PRO A 205 7.61 -44.87 33.53
C PRO A 205 7.72 -43.87 32.35
N ASP A 206 8.17 -44.35 31.19
CA ASP A 206 8.32 -43.53 29.98
C ASP A 206 6.97 -43.19 29.35
N GLU A 207 6.05 -44.15 29.26
CA GLU A 207 4.69 -43.94 28.74
C GLU A 207 3.88 -43.00 29.64
N LEU A 208 4.02 -43.15 30.96
CA LEU A 208 3.36 -42.27 31.93
C LEU A 208 3.89 -40.84 31.81
N SER A 209 5.21 -40.66 31.72
CA SER A 209 5.83 -39.34 31.52
C SER A 209 5.34 -38.66 30.23
N GLN A 210 5.29 -39.42 29.13
CA GLN A 210 4.82 -38.91 27.84
C GLN A 210 3.32 -38.56 27.85
N ALA A 211 2.49 -39.38 28.51
CA ALA A 211 1.07 -39.11 28.70
C ALA A 211 0.82 -37.85 29.54
N MET A 212 1.57 -37.67 30.64
CA MET A 212 1.45 -36.47 31.47
C MET A 212 1.91 -35.20 30.74
N ALA A 213 3.02 -35.26 30.01
CA ALA A 213 3.52 -34.13 29.21
C ALA A 213 2.50 -33.68 28.16
N ARG A 214 1.90 -34.63 27.44
CA ARG A 214 0.84 -34.35 26.45
C ARG A 214 -0.45 -33.88 27.10
N GLY A 215 -0.83 -34.44 28.24
CA GLY A 215 -2.00 -34.00 29.02
C GLY A 215 -1.89 -32.55 29.49
N MET A 216 -0.71 -32.12 29.97
CA MET A 216 -0.47 -30.72 30.33
C MET A 216 -0.55 -29.78 29.11
N ALA A 217 -0.04 -30.21 27.95
CA ALA A 217 -0.16 -29.43 26.72
C ALA A 217 -1.63 -29.27 26.30
N LEU A 218 -2.43 -30.33 26.40
CA LEU A 218 -3.86 -30.28 26.12
C LEU A 218 -4.63 -29.38 27.09
N ALA A 219 -4.28 -29.41 28.38
CA ALA A 219 -4.87 -28.51 29.37
C ALA A 219 -4.57 -27.03 29.04
N HIS A 220 -3.36 -26.74 28.56
CA HIS A 220 -2.99 -25.39 28.12
C HIS A 220 -3.80 -24.94 26.90
N LEU A 221 -3.92 -25.81 25.88
CA LEU A 221 -4.70 -25.55 24.66
C LEU A 221 -6.20 -25.39 24.97
N ALA A 222 -6.74 -26.19 25.88
CA ALA A 222 -8.13 -26.06 26.34
C ALA A 222 -8.38 -24.72 27.04
N GLY A 223 -7.43 -24.23 27.83
CA GLY A 223 -7.50 -22.90 28.44
C GLY A 223 -7.47 -21.77 27.41
N GLN A 224 -6.65 -21.90 26.36
CA GLN A 224 -6.64 -20.94 25.24
C GLN A 224 -7.96 -20.94 24.47
N ALA A 225 -8.55 -22.12 24.23
CA ALA A 225 -9.85 -22.24 23.59
C ALA A 225 -10.96 -21.55 24.40
N ALA A 226 -11.00 -21.74 25.73
CA ALA A 226 -11.96 -21.07 26.60
C ALA A 226 -11.84 -19.53 26.58
N LEU A 227 -10.62 -19.00 26.47
CA LEU A 227 -10.39 -17.56 26.32
C LEU A 227 -10.90 -17.03 24.97
N ILE A 228 -10.68 -17.79 23.89
CA ILE A 228 -11.16 -17.43 22.56
C ILE A 228 -12.69 -17.45 22.51
N ASP A 229 -13.33 -18.42 23.17
CA ASP A 229 -14.78 -18.49 23.30
C ASP A 229 -15.35 -17.30 24.11
N ASP A 230 -14.69 -16.86 25.19
CA ASP A 230 -15.11 -15.64 25.93
C ASP A 230 -14.98 -14.38 25.06
N ILE A 231 -13.93 -14.27 24.25
CA ILE A 231 -13.74 -13.16 23.30
C ILE A 231 -14.83 -13.19 22.23
N ALA A 232 -15.24 -14.37 21.77
CA ALA A 232 -16.31 -14.54 20.79
C ALA A 232 -17.71 -14.22 21.38
N GLY A 233 -17.92 -14.53 22.67
CA GLY A 233 -19.20 -14.37 23.38
C GLY A 233 -19.51 -12.95 23.86
N ARG A 234 -18.53 -12.05 23.98
CA ARG A 234 -18.73 -10.65 24.45
C ARG A 234 -19.34 -9.68 23.42
N LYS A 235 -20.21 -10.16 22.53
CA LYS A 235 -20.98 -9.32 21.59
C LYS A 235 -22.27 -8.79 22.21
#